data_AF-A0A9D5Q2Y3-F1
#
_entry.id   AF-A0A9D5Q2Y3-F1
#
_cell.length_a   1.000
_cell.length_b   1.000
_cell.length_c   1.000
_cell.angle_alpha   90.00
_cell.angle_beta   90.00
_cell.angle_gamma   90.00
#
_symmetry.space_group_name_H-M   'P 1'
#
loop_
_entity.id
_entity.type
_entity.pdbx_description
1 polymer ?
#
loop_
_entity_poly.entity_id
_entity_poly.type
_entity_poly.pdbx_seq_one_letter_code
_entity_poly.pdbx_strand_id
1 'polypeptide(L)'
;MLEHLFGSRTRVKLISLFLSQPDEPIFVREVTRRIDTQINAVRRELANLMQFGLITEAEDEGGDEKRPGLKRKYYQLNAVFPLLPEVRSLMTKAQLLVEHK
;
A
#
# COMPACT_ATOMS: atom_id res chain seq x y z
N MET A 1 13.39 -6.37 -9.72
CA MET A 1 13.70 -5.21 -10.62
C MET A 1 13.31 -3.87 -10.01
N LEU A 2 12.02 -3.57 -9.86
CA LEU A 2 11.58 -2.27 -9.30
C LEU A 2 12.12 -1.99 -7.89
N GLU A 3 12.40 -3.03 -7.11
CA GLU A 3 13.00 -2.86 -5.78
C GLU A 3 14.38 -2.18 -5.83
N HIS A 4 15.12 -2.27 -6.95
CA HIS A 4 16.38 -1.56 -7.14
C HIS A 4 16.17 -0.08 -7.45
N LEU A 5 15.09 0.26 -8.18
CA LEU A 5 14.75 1.65 -8.47
C LEU A 5 14.19 2.36 -7.23
N PHE A 6 13.29 1.69 -6.50
CA PHE A 6 12.65 2.25 -5.32
C PHE A 6 13.44 2.02 -4.02
N GLY A 7 14.51 1.22 -4.05
CA GLY A 7 15.34 0.90 -2.89
C GLY A 7 14.65 0.08 -1.79
N SER A 8 13.42 -0.41 -2.01
CA SER A 8 12.66 -1.16 -1.01
C SER A 8 11.69 -2.14 -1.66
N ARG A 9 11.89 -3.43 -1.39
CA ARG A 9 10.99 -4.50 -1.83
C ARG A 9 9.60 -4.38 -1.19
N THR A 10 9.54 -4.03 0.10
CA THR A 10 8.27 -3.80 0.81
C THR A 10 7.47 -2.67 0.17
N ARG A 11 8.14 -1.56 -0.19
CA ARG A 11 7.47 -0.43 -0.84
C ARG A 11 6.86 -0.81 -2.18
N VAL A 12 7.60 -1.52 -3.02
CA VAL A 12 7.10 -1.99 -4.32
C VAL A 12 5.89 -2.92 -4.15
N LYS A 13 5.94 -3.85 -3.19
CA LYS A 13 4.81 -4.73 -2.86
C LYS A 13 3.57 -3.94 -2.41
N LEU A 14 3.75 -2.93 -1.55
CA LEU A 14 2.65 -2.07 -1.09
C LEU A 14 2.03 -1.26 -2.22
N ILE A 15 2.85 -0.60 -3.05
CA ILE A 15 2.37 0.15 -4.21
C ILE A 15 1.57 -0.77 -5.13
N SER A 16 2.09 -1.97 -5.41
CA SER A 16 1.39 -2.94 -6.25
C SER A 16 0.05 -3.38 -5.65
N LEU A 17 -0.02 -3.58 -4.33
CA LEU A 17 -1.24 -3.99 -3.62
C LEU A 17 -2.33 -2.89 -3.68
N PHE A 18 -1.98 -1.64 -3.38
CA PHE A 18 -2.98 -0.56 -3.36
C PHE A 18 -3.41 -0.12 -4.76
N LEU A 19 -2.55 -0.25 -5.77
CA LEU A 19 -2.95 0.02 -7.16
C LEU A 19 -3.92 -1.02 -7.73
N SER A 20 -3.88 -2.27 -7.24
CA SER A 20 -4.80 -3.33 -7.65
C SER A 20 -6.14 -3.30 -6.92
N GLN A 21 -6.21 -2.62 -5.77
CA GLN A 21 -7.42 -2.44 -4.96
C GLN A 21 -7.56 -0.97 -4.56
N PRO A 22 -7.83 -0.07 -5.53
CA PRO A 22 -7.80 1.37 -5.29
C PRO A 22 -8.93 1.86 -4.36
N ASP A 23 -10.07 1.17 -4.35
CA ASP A 23 -11.29 1.64 -3.68
C ASP A 23 -11.54 0.99 -2.31
N GLU A 24 -10.68 0.07 -1.87
CA GLU A 24 -10.88 -0.71 -0.65
C GLU A 24 -9.85 -0.35 0.44
N PRO A 25 -10.29 0.14 1.62
CA PRO A 25 -9.42 0.27 2.78
C PRO A 25 -8.93 -1.09 3.28
N ILE A 26 -7.61 -1.27 3.38
CA ILE A 26 -7.01 -2.54 3.81
C ILE A 26 -6.46 -2.41 5.23
N PHE A 27 -6.84 -3.35 6.10
CA PHE A 27 -6.32 -3.40 7.47
C PHE A 27 -4.82 -3.70 7.48
N VAL A 28 -4.02 -3.00 8.30
CA VAL A 28 -2.56 -3.18 8.33
C VAL A 28 -2.10 -4.63 8.55
N ARG A 29 -2.81 -5.42 9.35
CA ARG A 29 -2.45 -6.83 9.56
C ARG A 29 -2.76 -7.70 8.35
N GLU A 30 -3.80 -7.35 7.61
CA GLU A 30 -4.10 -8.00 6.35
C GLU A 30 -3.03 -7.68 5.31
N VAL A 31 -2.60 -6.42 5.21
CA VAL A 31 -1.46 -6.02 4.38
C VAL A 31 -0.24 -6.91 4.67
N THR A 32 0.14 -7.06 5.95
CA THR A 32 1.31 -7.89 6.33
C THR A 32 1.23 -9.34 5.87
N ARG A 33 0.02 -9.92 5.86
CA ARG A 33 -0.23 -11.29 5.40
C ARG A 33 -0.17 -11.38 3.89
N ARG A 34 -0.86 -10.46 3.19
CA ARG A 34 -0.95 -10.44 1.72
C ARG A 34 0.41 -10.25 1.06
N ILE A 35 1.28 -9.41 1.63
CA ILE A 35 2.61 -9.14 1.06
C ILE A 35 3.73 -9.96 1.72
N ASP A 36 3.39 -10.83 2.66
CA ASP A 36 4.31 -11.66 3.45
C ASP A 36 5.51 -10.84 3.96
N THR A 37 5.24 -9.89 4.85
CA THR A 37 6.26 -8.97 5.37
C THR A 37 5.94 -8.56 6.81
N GLN A 38 6.99 -8.45 7.63
CA GLN A 38 6.88 -8.06 9.03
C GLN A 38 6.19 -6.70 9.22
N ILE A 39 5.36 -6.61 10.26
CA ILE A 39 4.51 -5.45 10.54
C ILE A 39 5.28 -4.13 10.68
N ASN A 40 6.49 -4.16 11.24
CA ASN A 40 7.28 -2.94 11.43
C ASN A 40 7.79 -2.39 10.10
N ALA A 41 8.23 -3.26 9.19
CA ALA A 41 8.63 -2.87 7.85
C ALA A 41 7.44 -2.32 7.05
N VAL A 42 6.27 -2.98 7.16
CA VAL A 42 5.02 -2.51 6.54
C VAL A 42 4.63 -1.13 7.06
N ARG A 43 4.62 -0.93 8.39
CA ARG A 43 4.29 0.36 9.01
C ARG A 43 5.24 1.48 8.57
N ARG A 44 6.54 1.21 8.51
CA ARG A 44 7.54 2.18 8.06
C ARG A 44 7.28 2.60 6.60
N GLU A 45 7.07 1.63 5.71
CA GLU A 45 6.82 1.98 4.31
C GLU A 45 5.44 2.60 4.08
N LEU A 46 4.41 2.23 4.84
CA LEU A 46 3.12 2.92 4.82
C LEU A 46 3.28 4.37 5.26
N ALA A 47 4.04 4.65 6.32
CA ALA A 47 4.35 6.02 6.74
C ALA A 47 5.06 6.81 5.63
N ASN A 48 6.05 6.22 4.97
CA ASN A 48 6.73 6.84 3.83
C ASN A 48 5.76 7.13 2.67
N LEU A 49 4.88 6.19 2.34
CA LEU A 49 3.92 6.35 1.24
C LEU A 49 2.80 7.36 1.56
N MET A 50 2.43 7.50 2.84
CA MET A 50 1.54 8.55 3.31
C MET A 50 2.22 9.92 3.24
N GLN A 51 3.48 10.03 3.67
CA GLN A 51 4.25 11.27 3.54
C GLN A 51 4.42 11.68 2.08
N PHE A 52 4.59 10.69 1.19
CA PHE A 52 4.62 10.91 -0.26
C PHE A 52 3.25 11.28 -0.84
N GLY A 53 2.16 10.99 -0.15
CA GLY A 53 0.79 11.33 -0.55
C GLY A 53 0.09 10.28 -1.41
N LEU A 54 0.73 9.14 -1.72
CA LEU A 54 0.13 8.07 -2.51
C LEU A 54 -0.90 7.25 -1.72
N ILE A 55 -0.74 7.15 -0.41
CA ILE A 55 -1.60 6.39 0.50
C ILE A 55 -2.20 7.33 1.55
N THR A 56 -3.43 7.06 1.97
CA THR A 56 -4.10 7.76 3.08
C THR A 56 -4.54 6.77 4.15
N GLU A 57 -4.65 7.24 5.40
CA GLU A 57 -5.31 6.47 6.47
C GLU A 57 -6.82 6.60 6.28
N ALA A 58 -7.52 5.46 6.31
CA ALA A 58 -8.98 5.42 6.24
C ALA A 58 -9.55 5.28 7.65
N GLU A 59 -10.68 5.95 7.91
CA GLU A 59 -11.38 5.81 9.17
C GLU A 59 -12.06 4.45 9.27
N ASP A 60 -12.13 3.91 10.49
CA ASP A 60 -12.82 2.67 10.78
C ASP A 60 -14.33 2.95 10.81
N GLU A 61 -15.03 2.77 9.68
CA GLU A 61 -16.50 2.85 9.63
C GLU A 61 -17.18 1.63 10.29
N GLY A 62 -16.39 0.64 10.73
CA GLY A 62 -16.86 -0.57 11.40
C GLY A 62 -17.27 -0.34 12.85
N GLY A 63 -18.56 -0.11 13.06
CA GLY A 63 -19.18 -0.03 14.38
C GLY A 63 -18.93 -1.23 15.30
N ASP A 64 -18.70 -0.91 16.57
CA ASP A 64 -19.28 -1.57 17.76
C ASP A 64 -19.02 -3.04 18.14
N GLU A 65 -18.11 -3.82 17.53
CA GLU A 65 -17.62 -5.06 18.17
C GLU A 65 -16.32 -4.84 18.96
N LYS A 66 -16.49 -4.10 20.06
CA LYS A 66 -15.46 -3.56 20.96
C LYS A 66 -14.68 -4.67 21.69
N ARG A 67 -13.43 -4.91 21.27
CA ARG A 67 -12.35 -5.14 22.24
C ARG A 67 -11.84 -3.76 22.68
N PRO A 68 -12.06 -3.34 23.93
CA PRO A 68 -11.58 -2.04 24.40
C PRO A 68 -10.05 -1.95 24.20
N GLY A 69 -9.57 -0.92 23.50
CA GLY A 69 -8.15 -0.55 23.46
C GLY A 69 -7.37 -0.84 22.17
N LEU A 70 -7.92 -1.53 21.17
CA LEU A 70 -7.20 -1.81 19.91
C LEU A 70 -7.69 -0.93 18.75
N LYS A 71 -7.10 0.25 18.57
CA LYS A 71 -7.30 1.06 17.36
C LYS A 71 -6.83 0.27 16.13
N ARG A 72 -7.78 -0.08 15.26
CA ARG A 72 -7.47 -0.66 13.95
C ARG A 72 -7.06 0.47 13.02
N LYS A 73 -6.03 0.23 12.21
CA LYS A 73 -5.53 1.18 11.21
C LYS A 73 -5.75 0.61 9.84
N TYR A 74 -6.51 1.32 9.03
CA TYR A 74 -6.81 0.98 7.65
C TYR A 74 -6.12 2.00 6.74
N TYR A 75 -5.71 1.53 5.57
CA TYR A 75 -5.00 2.34 4.59
C TYR A 75 -5.63 2.13 3.23
N GLN A 76 -5.67 3.17 2.41
CA GLN A 76 -6.24 3.12 1.07
C GLN A 76 -5.41 3.96 0.10
N LEU A 77 -5.61 3.73 -1.19
CA LEU A 77 -4.99 4.52 -2.23
C LEU A 77 -5.57 5.94 -2.23
N ASN A 78 -4.71 6.95 -2.37
CA ASN A 78 -5.17 8.31 -2.57
C ASN A 78 -5.52 8.55 -4.05
N ALA A 79 -6.80 8.47 -4.39
CA ALA A 79 -7.28 8.65 -5.77
C ALA A 79 -7.00 10.04 -6.35
N VAL A 80 -6.84 11.07 -5.50
CA VAL A 80 -6.55 12.45 -5.93
C VAL A 80 -5.06 12.78 -5.94
N PHE A 81 -4.18 11.79 -5.76
CA PHE A 81 -2.75 11.99 -5.78
C PHE A 81 -2.27 12.42 -7.19
N PRO A 82 -1.60 13.58 -7.36
CA PRO A 82 -1.30 14.13 -8.68
C PRO A 82 -0.45 13.23 -9.58
N LEU A 83 0.46 12.44 -9.00
CA LEU A 83 1.34 11.52 -9.74
C LEU A 83 0.80 10.08 -9.82
N LEU A 84 -0.47 9.87 -9.46
CA LEU A 84 -1.06 8.53 -9.49
C LEU A 84 -1.02 7.89 -10.89
N PRO A 85 -1.35 8.60 -11.99
CA PRO A 85 -1.27 8.03 -13.33
C PRO A 85 0.14 7.58 -13.70
N GLU A 86 1.16 8.35 -13.35
CA GLU A 86 2.57 8.07 -13.63
C GLU A 86 3.06 6.87 -12.83
N VAL A 87 2.75 6.81 -11.54
CA VAL A 87 3.09 5.67 -10.67
C VAL A 87 2.42 4.40 -11.20
N ARG A 88 1.14 4.46 -11.57
CA ARG A 88 0.42 3.32 -12.15
C ARG A 88 1.06 2.87 -13.46
N SER A 89 1.33 3.80 -14.38
CA SER A 89 1.96 3.52 -15.67
C SER A 89 3.33 2.87 -15.51
N LEU A 90 4.16 3.38 -14.60
CA LEU A 90 5.48 2.82 -14.30
C LEU A 90 5.36 1.38 -13.79
N MET A 91 4.47 1.13 -12.82
CA MET A 91 4.28 -0.20 -12.23
C MET A 91 3.80 -1.22 -13.27
N THR A 92 2.82 -0.85 -14.11
CA THR A 92 2.30 -1.73 -15.17
C THR A 92 3.34 -2.04 -16.24
N LYS A 93 4.08 -1.02 -16.72
CA LYS A 93 5.14 -1.22 -17.72
C LYS A 93 6.27 -2.08 -17.19
N ALA A 94 6.61 -1.92 -15.91
CA ALA A 94 7.63 -2.74 -15.27
C ALA A 94 7.22 -4.20 -15.14
N GLN A 95 5.93 -4.50 -14.90
CA GLN A 95 5.42 -5.88 -14.90
C GLN A 95 5.53 -6.50 -16.29
N LEU A 96 5.07 -5.81 -17.34
CA LEU A 96 5.19 -6.27 -18.72
C LEU A 96 6.64 -6.55 -19.13
N LEU A 97 7.58 -5.69 -18.72
CA LEU A 97 9.00 -5.90 -19.02
C LEU A 97 9.56 -7.17 -18.36
N VAL A 98 9.03 -7.58 -17.21
CA VAL A 98 9.44 -8.82 -16.54
C VAL A 98 8.81 -10.03 -17.21
N GLU A 99 7.56 -9.94 -17.66
CA GLU A 99 6.86 -11.03 -18.37
C GLU A 99 7.46 -11.33 -19.76
N HIS A 100 8.04 -10.33 -20.41
CA HIS A 100 8.71 -10.48 -21.71
C HIS A 100 10.20 -10.83 -21.62
N LYS A 101 10.72 -11.15 -20.43
CA LYS A 101 12.09 -11.63 -20.21
C LYS A 101 12.09 -13.08 -19.76
#